data_AF-A0A7V4E9Z5-F1
#
_entry.id   AF-A0A7V4E9Z5-F1
#
_cell.length_a   1.000
_cell.length_b   1.000
_cell.length_c   1.000
_cell.angle_alpha   90.00
_cell.angle_beta   90.00
_cell.angle_gamma   90.00
#
_symmetry.space_group_name_H-M   'P 1'
#
loop_
_entity.id
_entity.type
_entity.pdbx_description
1 polymer ?
#
loop_
_entity_poly.entity_id
_entity_poly.type
_entity_poly.pdbx_seq_one_letter_code
_entity_poly.pdbx_strand_id
1 'polypeptide(L)'
;MYNKDYHRGRKETDQDLSVDKLKNKIAGVRSFSEIRVSEFATPDSELSAEKIAKEFNMRMHQLRKFFEKLKQLENKIRFKKDNEELEQEIKDELSLLVAHAYYSVNRNFADESFAEIVKVSCEKIKTVLDLKRFVQFFTCILAYMREGGRKG
;
A
#
# COMPACT_ATOMS: atom_id res chain seq x y z
N MET A 1 16.36 -5.13 -46.62
CA MET A 1 15.30 -4.11 -46.45
C MET A 1 14.92 -4.03 -44.99
N TYR A 2 15.00 -2.82 -44.45
CA TYR A 2 14.69 -2.41 -43.07
C TYR A 2 13.18 -2.47 -42.78
N ASN A 3 12.80 -2.95 -41.58
CA ASN A 3 12.07 -2.19 -40.55
C ASN A 3 11.74 -3.12 -39.37
N LYS A 4 12.49 -3.03 -38.26
CA LYS A 4 12.36 -2.08 -37.14
C LYS A 4 11.17 -2.40 -36.22
N ASP A 5 11.49 -3.14 -35.17
CA ASP A 5 11.29 -2.70 -33.78
C ASP A 5 9.92 -2.07 -33.47
N TYR A 6 8.93 -2.92 -33.22
CA TYR A 6 7.78 -2.55 -32.38
C TYR A 6 8.20 -2.57 -30.90
N HIS A 7 9.14 -1.72 -30.52
CA HIS A 7 9.22 -1.25 -29.14
C HIS A 7 8.05 -0.31 -28.95
N ARG A 8 6.92 -0.88 -28.52
CA ARG A 8 5.77 -0.14 -27.99
C ARG A 8 6.25 0.52 -26.70
N GLY A 9 6.90 1.67 -26.84
CA GLY A 9 7.26 2.56 -25.75
C GLY A 9 5.95 2.94 -25.04
N ARG A 10 5.65 2.23 -23.96
CA ARG A 10 4.66 2.65 -22.98
C ARG A 10 5.21 3.98 -22.47
N LYS A 11 4.61 5.11 -22.89
CA LYS A 11 4.91 6.40 -22.26
C LYS A 11 4.58 6.21 -20.78
N GLU A 12 5.61 6.14 -19.94
CA GLU A 12 5.46 6.21 -18.49
C GLU A 12 4.72 7.51 -18.19
N THR A 13 3.42 7.39 -17.94
CA THR A 13 2.60 8.49 -17.46
C THR A 13 2.99 8.75 -16.01
N ASP A 14 2.84 10.00 -15.53
CA ASP A 14 3.05 10.34 -14.11
C ASP A 14 2.32 9.40 -13.13
N GLN A 15 1.27 8.71 -13.60
CA GLN A 15 0.49 7.68 -12.90
C GLN A 15 1.21 6.37 -12.57
N ASP A 16 2.34 6.01 -13.21
CA ASP A 16 3.14 4.85 -12.75
C ASP A 16 4.25 5.30 -11.78
N LEU A 17 4.59 6.59 -11.78
CA LEU A 17 5.73 7.11 -11.05
C LEU A 17 5.50 7.13 -9.53
N SER A 18 4.29 7.43 -9.03
CA SER A 18 4.10 7.59 -7.58
C SER A 18 4.10 6.24 -6.85
N VAL A 19 3.40 5.24 -7.38
CA VAL A 19 3.44 3.85 -6.86
C VAL A 19 4.85 3.26 -6.96
N ASP A 20 5.57 3.43 -8.07
CA ASP A 20 6.93 2.89 -8.18
C ASP A 20 7.91 3.62 -7.26
N LYS A 21 7.78 4.95 -7.11
CA LYS A 21 8.54 5.71 -6.10
C LYS A 21 8.27 5.20 -4.69
N LEU A 22 7.02 4.90 -4.36
CA LEU A 22 6.65 4.33 -3.08
C LEU A 22 7.26 2.93 -2.89
N LYS A 23 7.17 2.05 -3.89
CA LYS A 23 7.80 0.71 -3.85
C LYS A 23 9.31 0.83 -3.62
N ASN A 24 9.98 1.70 -4.36
CA ASN A 24 11.42 1.94 -4.23
C ASN A 24 11.78 2.50 -2.85
N LYS A 25 10.97 3.43 -2.31
CA LYS A 25 11.13 3.96 -0.95
C LYS A 25 11.00 2.85 0.09
N ILE A 26 9.96 2.03 0.01
CA ILE A 26 9.72 0.92 0.95
C ILE A 26 10.85 -0.10 0.85
N ALA A 27 11.28 -0.45 -0.36
CA ALA A 27 12.37 -1.38 -0.58
C ALA A 27 13.69 -0.90 0.07
N GLY A 28 13.96 0.41 0.01
CA GLY A 28 15.18 1.03 0.54
C GLY A 28 15.23 1.20 2.06
N VAL A 29 14.09 1.21 2.77
CA VAL A 29 14.06 1.33 4.24
C VAL A 29 14.25 -0.03 4.92
N ARG A 30 14.75 -0.05 6.16
CA ARG A 30 14.90 -1.29 6.94
C ARG A 30 13.63 -1.63 7.72
N SER A 31 12.83 -0.61 8.02
CA SER A 31 11.59 -0.66 8.78
C SER A 31 10.54 0.26 8.15
N PHE A 32 9.27 -0.14 8.14
CA PHE A 32 8.20 0.69 7.56
C PHE A 32 8.05 2.03 8.28
N SER A 33 8.31 2.07 9.59
CA SER A 33 8.25 3.28 10.42
C SER A 33 9.26 4.37 10.06
N GLU A 34 10.29 4.06 9.26
CA GLU A 34 11.22 5.06 8.70
C GLU A 34 10.54 5.99 7.70
N ILE A 35 9.43 5.55 7.09
CA ILE A 35 8.57 6.40 6.26
C ILE A 35 7.70 7.24 7.20
N ARG A 36 7.96 8.54 7.26
CA ARG A 36 7.27 9.46 8.17
C ARG A 36 5.85 9.73 7.67
N VAL A 37 4.92 9.98 8.59
CA VAL A 37 3.54 10.35 8.23
C VAL A 37 3.51 11.58 7.33
N SER A 38 4.36 12.58 7.58
CA SER A 38 4.47 13.77 6.74
C SER A 38 4.84 13.45 5.29
N GLU A 39 5.50 12.32 5.01
CA GLU A 39 5.84 11.93 3.64
C GLU A 39 4.60 11.48 2.85
N PHE A 40 3.56 10.96 3.49
CA PHE A 40 2.34 10.52 2.77
C PHE A 40 1.07 11.30 3.10
N ALA A 41 1.02 12.00 4.24
CA ALA A 41 -0.13 12.80 4.63
C ALA A 41 -0.12 14.21 4.01
N THR A 42 1.03 14.67 3.50
CA THR A 42 1.15 15.99 2.86
C THR A 42 0.82 15.90 1.37
N PRO A 43 -0.18 16.66 0.86
CA PRO A 43 -0.61 16.60 -0.54
C PRO A 43 0.51 16.83 -1.57
N ASP A 44 1.43 17.75 -1.26
CA ASP A 44 2.52 18.15 -2.15
C ASP A 44 3.68 17.14 -2.20
N SER A 45 3.70 16.17 -1.28
CA SER A 45 4.75 15.14 -1.25
C SER A 45 4.73 14.27 -2.50
N GLU A 46 5.90 13.78 -2.90
CA GLU A 46 6.00 12.76 -3.95
C GLU A 46 5.34 11.44 -3.56
N LEU A 47 5.32 11.13 -2.26
CA LEU A 47 4.69 9.93 -1.70
C LEU A 47 3.29 10.20 -1.15
N SER A 48 2.67 11.31 -1.57
CA SER A 48 1.33 11.71 -1.13
C SER A 48 0.32 10.60 -1.34
N ALA A 49 -0.41 10.26 -0.28
CA ALA A 49 -1.49 9.29 -0.31
C ALA A 49 -2.59 9.66 -1.32
N GLU A 50 -2.77 10.95 -1.64
CA GLU A 50 -3.70 11.38 -2.68
C GLU A 50 -3.28 10.90 -4.07
N LYS A 51 -1.98 11.01 -4.39
CA LYS A 51 -1.44 10.58 -5.68
C LYS A 51 -1.53 9.06 -5.80
N ILE A 52 -1.09 8.34 -4.77
CA ILE A 52 -1.16 6.87 -4.71
C ILE A 52 -2.61 6.37 -4.80
N ALA A 53 -3.55 7.01 -4.08
CA ALA A 53 -4.97 6.65 -4.14
C ALA A 53 -5.56 6.81 -5.54
N LYS A 54 -5.14 7.81 -6.33
CA LYS A 54 -5.58 8.00 -7.72
C LYS A 54 -5.00 6.94 -8.67
N GLU A 55 -3.86 6.34 -8.32
CA GLU A 55 -3.19 5.30 -9.10
C GLU A 55 -3.72 3.91 -8.77
N PHE A 56 -4.16 3.68 -7.53
CA PHE A 56 -4.82 2.41 -7.14
C PHE A 56 -6.17 2.23 -7.85
N ASN A 57 -6.21 1.29 -8.79
CA ASN A 57 -7.45 0.83 -9.40
C ASN A 57 -8.11 -0.25 -8.53
N MET A 58 -8.58 0.16 -7.35
CA MET A 58 -9.23 -0.73 -6.39
C MET A 58 -10.67 -0.29 -6.11
N ARG A 59 -11.59 -1.26 -6.04
CA ARG A 59 -12.97 -0.96 -5.63
C ARG A 59 -12.99 -0.55 -4.15
N MET A 60 -13.62 0.58 -3.84
CA MET A 60 -13.73 1.12 -2.47
C MET A 60 -14.12 0.08 -1.42
N HIS A 61 -15.11 -0.77 -1.70
CA HIS A 61 -15.55 -1.78 -0.74
C HIS A 61 -14.47 -2.84 -0.42
N GLN A 62 -13.56 -3.14 -1.36
CA GLN A 62 -12.44 -4.04 -1.07
C GLN A 62 -11.37 -3.33 -0.24
N LEU A 63 -11.11 -2.06 -0.52
CA LEU A 63 -10.18 -1.28 0.30
C LEU A 63 -10.68 -1.17 1.74
N ARG A 64 -11.99 -0.93 1.93
CA ARG A 64 -12.63 -0.93 3.27
C ARG A 64 -12.45 -2.27 3.97
N LYS A 65 -12.72 -3.40 3.29
CA LYS A 65 -12.51 -4.75 3.86
C LYS A 65 -11.06 -5.01 4.24
N PHE A 66 -10.11 -4.56 3.42
CA PHE A 66 -8.68 -4.66 3.72
C PHE A 66 -8.31 -3.80 4.94
N PHE A 67 -8.78 -2.56 4.97
CA PHE A 67 -8.54 -1.62 6.06
C PHE A 67 -9.16 -2.09 7.39
N GLU A 68 -10.35 -2.67 7.36
CA GLU A 68 -10.99 -3.27 8.55
C GLU A 68 -10.11 -4.35 9.18
N LYS A 69 -9.54 -5.24 8.37
CA LYS A 69 -8.60 -6.26 8.86
C LYS A 69 -7.33 -5.63 9.45
N LEU A 70 -6.79 -4.59 8.81
CA LEU A 70 -5.65 -3.84 9.37
C LEU A 70 -5.97 -3.20 10.73
N LYS A 71 -7.17 -2.61 10.87
CA LYS A 71 -7.63 -2.02 12.13
C LYS A 71 -7.82 -3.07 13.22
N GLN A 72 -8.24 -4.28 12.87
CA GLN A 72 -8.31 -5.40 13.81
C GLN A 72 -6.92 -5.76 14.33
N LEU A 73 -5.90 -5.82 13.46
CA LEU A 73 -4.51 -6.04 13.88
C LEU A 73 -4.01 -4.93 14.80
N GLU A 74 -4.24 -3.68 14.45
CA GLU A 74 -3.86 -2.54 15.31
C GLU A 74 -4.51 -2.64 16.70
N ASN A 75 -5.77 -3.08 16.76
CA ASN A 75 -6.46 -3.24 18.04
C ASN A 75 -5.84 -4.35 18.90
N LYS A 76 -5.35 -5.45 18.29
CA LYS A 76 -4.64 -6.52 19.02
C LYS A 76 -3.36 -6.02 19.69
N ILE A 77 -2.68 -5.04 19.09
CA ILE A 77 -1.42 -4.48 19.60
C ILE A 77 -1.61 -3.16 20.38
N ARG A 78 -2.85 -2.72 20.65
CA ARG A 78 -3.15 -1.38 21.18
C ARG A 78 -2.41 -1.02 22.47
N PHE A 79 -2.20 -1.99 23.35
CA PHE A 79 -1.55 -1.80 24.65
C PHE A 79 -0.05 -2.08 24.65
N LYS A 80 0.51 -2.42 23.48
CA LYS A 80 1.95 -2.69 23.31
C LYS A 80 2.71 -1.39 23.06
N LYS A 81 3.96 -1.34 23.50
CA LYS A 81 4.89 -0.23 23.25
C LYS A 81 5.40 -0.27 21.83
N ASP A 82 5.69 0.90 21.29
CA ASP A 82 6.08 1.10 19.90
C ASP A 82 7.32 0.31 19.46
N ASN A 83 8.27 0.09 20.37
CA ASN A 83 9.50 -0.64 20.11
C ASN A 83 9.41 -2.15 20.33
N GLU A 84 8.26 -2.67 20.76
CA GLU A 84 8.07 -4.11 20.90
C GLU A 84 8.04 -4.78 19.52
N GLU A 85 8.69 -5.93 19.41
CA GLU A 85 8.58 -6.78 18.22
C GLU A 85 7.16 -7.34 18.10
N LEU A 86 6.72 -7.55 16.86
CA LEU A 86 5.44 -8.20 16.63
C LEU A 86 5.48 -9.68 17.02
N GLU A 87 4.45 -10.10 17.75
CA GLU A 87 4.18 -11.50 18.06
C GLU A 87 3.95 -12.30 16.77
N GLN A 88 4.24 -13.61 16.81
CA GLN A 88 4.15 -14.47 15.63
C GLN A 88 2.73 -14.49 15.02
N GLU A 89 1.68 -14.47 15.86
CA GLU A 89 0.29 -14.41 15.41
C GLU A 89 0.03 -13.20 14.49
N ILE A 90 0.57 -12.02 14.84
CA ILE A 90 0.41 -10.81 14.04
C ILE A 90 1.17 -10.93 12.72
N LYS A 91 2.36 -11.54 12.73
CA LYS A 91 3.16 -11.79 11.51
C LYS A 91 2.43 -12.75 10.56
N ASP A 92 1.77 -13.76 11.10
CA ASP A 92 0.98 -14.72 10.32
C ASP A 92 -0.24 -14.03 9.70
N GLU A 93 -0.92 -13.16 10.44
CA GLU A 93 -2.04 -12.38 9.88
C GLU A 93 -1.61 -11.34 8.84
N LEU A 94 -0.44 -10.72 8.98
CA LEU A 94 0.14 -9.88 7.93
C LEU A 94 0.40 -10.70 6.65
N SER A 95 0.87 -11.95 6.79
CA SER A 95 1.05 -12.86 5.66
C SER A 95 -0.30 -13.20 5.00
N LEU A 96 -1.35 -13.40 5.79
CA LEU A 96 -2.71 -13.59 5.28
C LEU A 96 -3.26 -12.34 4.59
N LEU A 97 -2.91 -11.13 5.04
CA LEU A 97 -3.27 -9.89 4.37
C LEU A 97 -2.65 -9.79 2.97
N VAL A 98 -1.38 -10.19 2.82
CA VAL A 98 -0.73 -10.27 1.50
C VAL A 98 -1.48 -11.25 0.59
N ALA A 99 -1.80 -12.45 1.08
CA ALA A 99 -2.57 -13.43 0.31
C ALA A 99 -3.96 -12.89 -0.11
N HIS A 100 -4.67 -12.18 0.77
CA HIS A 100 -5.94 -11.53 0.45
C HIS A 100 -5.81 -10.41 -0.59
N ALA A 101 -4.70 -9.67 -0.59
CA ALA A 101 -4.43 -8.65 -1.60
C ALA A 101 -4.29 -9.30 -2.99
N TYR A 102 -3.47 -10.34 -3.13
CA TYR A 102 -3.35 -11.09 -4.38
C TYR A 102 -4.66 -11.76 -4.82
N TYR A 103 -5.46 -12.28 -3.88
CA TYR A 103 -6.79 -12.79 -4.20
C TYR A 103 -7.71 -11.71 -4.80
N SER A 104 -7.67 -10.49 -4.27
CA SER A 104 -8.44 -9.35 -4.80
C SER A 104 -8.01 -9.00 -6.23
N VAL A 105 -6.71 -9.09 -6.53
CA VAL A 105 -6.16 -8.90 -7.89
C VAL A 105 -6.71 -9.96 -8.85
N ASN A 106 -6.62 -11.24 -8.47
CA ASN A 106 -7.13 -12.35 -9.27
C ASN A 106 -8.65 -12.26 -9.55
N ARG A 107 -9.39 -11.56 -8.70
CA ARG A 107 -10.82 -11.31 -8.86
C ARG A 107 -11.14 -9.99 -9.59
N ASN A 108 -10.13 -9.29 -10.12
CA ASN A 108 -10.25 -7.98 -10.76
C ASN A 108 -10.90 -6.92 -9.85
N PHE A 109 -10.64 -6.99 -8.55
CA PHE A 109 -11.10 -5.98 -7.60
C PHE A 109 -10.02 -5.00 -7.14
N ALA A 110 -8.75 -5.30 -7.43
CA ALA A 110 -7.57 -4.48 -7.22
C ALA A 110 -6.58 -4.70 -8.38
N ASP A 111 -5.61 -3.81 -8.53
CA ASP A 111 -4.49 -3.97 -9.45
C ASP A 111 -3.29 -4.67 -8.79
N GLU A 112 -2.36 -5.16 -9.61
CA GLU A 112 -1.14 -5.83 -9.14
C GLU A 112 -0.29 -4.89 -8.27
N SER A 113 -0.24 -3.61 -8.63
CA SER A 113 0.40 -2.52 -7.87
C SER A 113 -0.03 -2.49 -6.40
N PHE A 114 -1.32 -2.62 -6.11
CA PHE A 114 -1.83 -2.69 -4.74
C PHE A 114 -1.25 -3.90 -3.98
N ALA A 115 -1.30 -5.10 -4.58
CA ALA A 115 -0.81 -6.32 -3.93
C ALA A 115 0.70 -6.27 -3.69
N GLU A 116 1.46 -5.72 -4.63
CA GLU A 116 2.90 -5.51 -4.48
C GLU A 116 3.21 -4.53 -3.36
N ILE A 117 2.53 -3.38 -3.29
CA ILE A 117 2.69 -2.41 -2.19
C ILE A 117 2.42 -3.07 -0.84
N VAL A 118 1.33 -3.82 -0.73
CA VAL A 118 0.99 -4.55 0.51
C VAL A 118 2.10 -5.54 0.87
N LYS A 119 2.57 -6.33 -0.11
CA LYS A 119 3.65 -7.31 0.09
C LYS A 119 4.93 -6.64 0.60
N VAL A 120 5.48 -5.69 -0.17
CA VAL A 120 6.76 -5.05 0.18
C VAL A 120 6.65 -4.27 1.49
N SER A 121 5.47 -3.71 1.80
CA SER A 121 5.26 -3.05 3.09
C SER A 121 5.29 -4.04 4.24
N CYS A 122 4.56 -5.16 4.15
CA CYS A 122 4.51 -6.19 5.20
C CYS A 122 5.90 -6.77 5.51
N GLU A 123 6.77 -6.94 4.51
CA GLU A 123 8.16 -7.38 4.71
C GLU A 123 8.99 -6.41 5.56
N LYS A 124 8.58 -5.14 5.68
CA LYS A 124 9.24 -4.10 6.48
C LYS A 124 8.58 -3.88 7.85
N ILE A 125 7.53 -4.63 8.19
CA ILE A 125 6.84 -4.50 9.48
C ILE A 125 7.43 -5.48 10.49
N LYS A 126 8.19 -4.96 11.46
CA LYS A 126 8.87 -5.77 12.49
C LYS A 126 8.40 -5.44 13.91
N THR A 127 8.05 -4.18 14.13
CA THR A 127 7.67 -3.62 15.43
C THR A 127 6.23 -3.12 15.43
N VAL A 128 5.70 -2.90 16.63
CA VAL A 128 4.40 -2.25 16.87
C VAL A 128 4.32 -0.89 16.14
N LEU A 129 5.39 -0.10 16.15
CA LEU A 129 5.43 1.20 15.47
C LEU A 129 5.31 1.05 13.94
N ASP A 130 5.96 0.05 13.35
CA ASP A 130 5.85 -0.21 11.91
C ASP A 130 4.40 -0.50 11.52
N LEU A 131 3.71 -1.34 12.31
CA LEU A 131 2.31 -1.68 12.05
C LEU A 131 1.41 -0.44 12.21
N LYS A 132 1.61 0.35 13.26
CA LYS A 132 0.89 1.63 13.43
C LYS A 132 1.12 2.57 12.25
N ARG A 133 2.35 2.68 11.76
CA ARG A 133 2.68 3.52 10.59
C ARG A 133 2.02 3.00 9.32
N PHE A 134 1.97 1.69 9.14
CA PHE A 134 1.28 1.05 8.02
C PHE A 134 -0.23 1.32 8.04
N VAL A 135 -0.85 1.24 9.22
CA VAL A 135 -2.28 1.58 9.40
C VAL A 135 -2.52 3.06 9.12
N GLN A 136 -1.64 3.96 9.56
CA GLN A 136 -1.72 5.39 9.26
C GLN A 136 -1.63 5.66 7.75
N PHE A 137 -0.70 4.99 7.06
CA PHE A 137 -0.58 5.07 5.61
C PHE A 137 -1.89 4.71 4.92
N PHE A 138 -2.48 3.54 5.24
CA PHE A 138 -3.75 3.14 4.65
C PHE A 138 -4.94 3.99 5.10
N THR A 139 -4.88 4.61 6.28
CA THR A 139 -5.87 5.60 6.73
C THR A 139 -5.84 6.82 5.80
N CYS A 140 -4.66 7.32 5.45
CA CYS A 140 -4.52 8.42 4.50
C CYS A 140 -5.00 8.03 3.10
N ILE A 141 -4.64 6.83 2.61
CA ILE A 141 -5.13 6.33 1.31
C ILE A 141 -6.66 6.29 1.30
N LEU A 142 -7.28 5.69 2.34
CA LEU A 142 -8.73 5.59 2.43
C LEU A 142 -9.42 6.98 2.48
N ALA A 143 -8.79 7.96 3.13
CA ALA A 143 -9.32 9.32 3.21
C ALA A 143 -9.33 10.05 1.84
N TYR A 144 -8.36 9.76 0.98
CA TYR A 144 -8.29 10.35 -0.37
C TYR A 144 -9.00 9.54 -1.44
N MET A 145 -9.28 8.26 -1.18
CA MET A 145 -10.09 7.45 -2.07
C MET A 145 -11.51 8.02 -2.12
N ARG A 146 -11.93 8.51 -3.29
CA ARG A 146 -13.29 8.96 -3.51
C ARG A 146 -14.16 7.76 -3.85
N GLU A 147 -15.33 7.68 -3.23
CA GLU A 147 -16.34 6.68 -3.57
C GLU A 147 -16.99 7.09 -4.91
N GLY A 148 -16.35 6.76 -6.03
CA GLY A 148 -16.84 7.20 -7.34
C GLY A 148 -15.80 7.22 -8.45
N GLY A 149 -15.44 6.04 -8.93
CA GLY A 149 -14.64 5.84 -10.14
C GLY A 149 -15.36 4.98 -11.17
N ARG A 150 -16.70 5.06 -11.29
CA ARG A 150 -17.35 4.73 -12.57
C ARG A 150 -17.09 5.92 -13.49
N LYS A 151 -16.02 5.86 -14.28
CA LYS A 151 -16.09 6.49 -15.60
C LYS A 151 -17.21 5.75 -16.34
N GLY A 152 -18.21 6.51 -16.79
CA GLY A 152 -19.27 6.01 -17.67
C GLY A 152 -18.69 5.49 -18.98
#